data_AF-E7S9F5-F1
#
_entry.id   AF-E7S9F5-F1
#
_cell.length_a   1.000
_cell.length_b   1.000
_cell.length_c   1.000
_cell.angle_alpha   90.00
_cell.angle_beta   90.00
_cell.angle_gamma   90.00
#
_symmetry.space_group_name_H-M   'P 1'
#
loop_
_entity.id
_entity.type
_entity.pdbx_description
1 polymer ?
#
loop_
_entity_poly.entity_id
_entity_poly.type
_entity_poly.pdbx_seq_one_letter_code
_entity_poly.pdbx_strand_id
1 'polypeptide(L)'
;MSYSHPTITDRIKIETYLELGLKSCQIASKLGVHKSTISRELSRCKNGYSAALVQEQYDHRAKQKGRRSCLTPKLKKEIENCLRYSWSPEQICGRYQLEQKPMVAFKTIYNWLYTGLIDLDLSVLRRKGKTRQPKETRGTFRIGTSIAKRPKEVRNRETFGHWELDTVVSFRGKSKSYLATFLERKTRFYLAFKIADSTAKSMFSAIEQLCKLFPKEALKTFTSDRGKSLPAILWWRT
;
A
#
# COMPACT_ATOMS: atom_id res chain seq x y z
N MET A 1 4.67 -27.50 -19.04
CA MET A 1 5.21 -28.03 -17.77
C MET A 1 6.17 -27.00 -17.20
N SER A 2 5.96 -26.54 -15.96
CA SER A 2 6.94 -25.68 -15.28
C SER A 2 8.14 -26.54 -14.86
N TYR A 3 9.34 -25.98 -14.98
CA TYR A 3 10.56 -26.66 -14.56
C TYR A 3 10.69 -26.56 -13.03
N SER A 4 10.56 -27.69 -12.33
CA SER A 4 10.72 -27.77 -10.88
C SER A 4 12.12 -28.25 -10.51
N HIS A 5 12.82 -27.50 -9.66
CA HIS A 5 14.10 -27.91 -9.09
C HIS A 5 13.88 -28.89 -7.92
N PRO A 6 14.72 -29.93 -7.75
CA PRO A 6 14.69 -30.77 -6.55
C PRO A 6 14.85 -29.91 -5.29
N THR A 7 14.08 -30.21 -4.26
CA THR A 7 14.21 -29.58 -2.95
C THR A 7 15.32 -30.25 -2.13
N ILE A 8 15.68 -29.70 -0.98
CA ILE A 8 16.63 -30.33 -0.06
C ILE A 8 16.15 -31.72 0.38
N THR A 9 14.85 -31.89 0.63
CA THR A 9 14.28 -33.18 1.03
C THR A 9 14.36 -34.20 -0.11
N ASP A 10 14.16 -33.78 -1.35
CA ASP A 10 14.35 -34.64 -2.52
C ASP A 10 15.82 -35.06 -2.66
N ARG A 11 16.77 -34.14 -2.44
CA ARG A 11 18.22 -34.43 -2.47
C ARG A 11 18.61 -35.44 -1.40
N ILE A 12 18.12 -35.30 -0.16
CA ILE A 12 18.36 -36.26 0.92
C ILE A 12 17.84 -37.65 0.54
N LYS A 13 16.62 -37.74 -0.02
CA LYS A 13 16.08 -39.01 -0.50
C LYS A 13 16.93 -39.63 -1.60
N ILE A 14 17.43 -38.83 -2.54
CA ILE A 14 18.33 -39.31 -3.61
C ILE A 14 19.61 -39.89 -2.99
N GLU A 15 20.22 -39.21 -2.03
CA GLU A 15 21.41 -39.69 -1.30
C GLU A 15 21.14 -41.04 -0.63
N THR A 16 20.07 -41.15 0.16
CA THR A 16 19.69 -42.40 0.82
C THR A 16 19.42 -43.54 -0.18
N TYR A 17 18.77 -43.26 -1.31
CA TYR A 17 18.51 -44.30 -2.31
C TYR A 17 19.77 -44.76 -3.05
N LEU A 18 20.76 -43.88 -3.22
CA LEU A 18 22.05 -44.27 -3.78
C LEU A 18 22.84 -45.16 -2.81
N GLU A 19 22.80 -44.85 -1.52
CA GLU A 19 23.41 -45.69 -0.47
C GLU A 19 22.79 -47.10 -0.43
N LEU A 20 21.49 -47.19 -0.68
CA LEU A 20 20.75 -48.45 -0.81
C LEU A 20 20.98 -49.16 -2.17
N GLY A 21 21.79 -48.61 -3.06
CA GLY A 21 22.14 -49.22 -4.34
C GLY A 21 21.06 -49.15 -5.43
N LEU A 22 20.08 -48.25 -5.32
CA LEU A 22 19.04 -48.10 -6.33
C LEU A 22 19.58 -47.44 -7.60
N LYS A 23 19.10 -47.91 -8.76
CA LYS A 23 19.40 -47.31 -10.06
C LYS A 23 18.60 -46.02 -10.27
N SER A 24 19.13 -45.09 -11.07
CA SER A 24 18.52 -43.77 -11.31
C SER A 24 17.06 -43.82 -11.79
N CYS A 25 16.67 -44.85 -12.56
CA CYS A 25 15.27 -45.05 -12.97
C CYS A 25 14.36 -45.37 -11.78
N GLN A 26 14.81 -46.20 -10.84
CA GLN A 26 14.02 -46.57 -9.66
C GLN A 26 13.87 -45.38 -8.71
N ILE A 27 14.94 -44.59 -8.55
CA ILE A 27 14.93 -43.33 -7.78
C ILE A 27 13.90 -42.36 -8.38
N ALA A 28 13.92 -42.20 -9.70
CA ALA A 28 12.99 -41.33 -10.41
C ALA A 28 11.51 -41.76 -10.22
N SER A 29 11.22 -43.05 -10.34
CA SER A 29 9.89 -43.61 -10.06
C SER A 29 9.44 -43.39 -8.62
N LYS A 30 10.32 -43.56 -7.63
CA LYS A 30 9.99 -43.34 -6.21
C LYS A 30 9.73 -41.86 -5.87
N LEU A 31 10.42 -40.94 -6.53
CA LEU A 31 10.26 -39.49 -6.34
C LEU A 31 9.17 -38.88 -7.23
N GLY A 32 8.56 -39.65 -8.14
CA GLY A 32 7.56 -39.14 -9.08
C GLY A 32 8.12 -38.13 -10.08
N VAL A 33 9.43 -38.21 -10.38
CA VAL A 33 10.11 -37.32 -11.34
C VAL A 33 10.58 -38.08 -12.56
N HIS A 34 10.82 -37.38 -13.66
CA HIS A 34 11.37 -38.01 -14.85
C HIS A 34 12.84 -38.45 -14.64
N LYS A 35 13.24 -39.59 -15.22
CA LYS A 35 14.61 -40.15 -15.08
C LYS A 35 15.73 -39.17 -15.43
N SER A 36 15.48 -38.25 -16.37
CA SER A 36 16.45 -37.22 -16.77
C SER A 36 16.66 -36.13 -15.71
N THR A 37 15.72 -35.93 -14.77
CA THR A 37 15.91 -35.03 -13.63
C THR A 37 16.97 -35.59 -12.70
N ILE A 38 16.88 -36.88 -12.34
CA ILE A 38 17.86 -37.56 -11.50
C ILE A 38 19.22 -37.63 -12.22
N SER A 39 19.25 -38.05 -13.49
CA SER A 39 20.50 -38.14 -14.25
C SER A 39 21.24 -36.79 -14.33
N ARG A 40 20.52 -35.68 -14.58
CA ARG A 40 21.14 -34.33 -14.60
C ARG A 40 21.58 -33.84 -13.23
N GLU A 41 20.90 -34.26 -12.16
CA GLU A 41 21.31 -33.91 -10.79
C GLU A 41 22.60 -34.66 -10.43
N LEU A 42 22.66 -35.97 -10.69
CA LEU A 42 23.84 -36.79 -10.46
C LEU A 42 25.04 -36.32 -11.30
N SER A 43 24.83 -35.96 -12.57
CA SER A 43 25.90 -35.51 -13.46
C SER A 43 26.55 -34.19 -13.03
N ARG A 44 25.91 -33.42 -12.14
CA ARG A 44 26.50 -32.19 -11.58
C ARG A 44 27.55 -32.50 -10.51
N CYS A 45 27.55 -33.72 -9.97
CA CYS A 45 28.47 -34.18 -8.95
C CYS A 45 29.58 -35.03 -9.59
N LYS A 46 30.85 -34.65 -9.43
CA LYS A 46 31.98 -35.43 -9.95
C LYS A 46 32.51 -36.47 -8.95
N ASN A 47 32.39 -36.21 -7.65
CA ASN A 47 33.03 -36.98 -6.58
C ASN A 47 32.00 -37.52 -5.59
N GLY A 48 31.10 -38.38 -6.07
CA GLY A 48 30.00 -38.89 -5.25
C GLY A 48 28.87 -37.88 -5.04
N TYR A 49 27.71 -38.38 -4.63
CA TYR A 49 26.52 -37.57 -4.40
C TYR A 49 26.37 -37.29 -2.92
N SER A 50 26.35 -36.02 -2.51
CA SER A 50 25.98 -35.63 -1.16
C SER A 50 24.92 -34.53 -1.18
N ALA A 51 23.80 -34.73 -0.49
CA ALA A 51 22.67 -33.81 -0.57
C ALA A 51 23.04 -32.41 -0.05
N ALA A 52 23.82 -32.35 1.03
CA ALA A 52 24.27 -31.10 1.64
C ALA A 52 25.13 -30.27 0.67
N LEU A 53 26.15 -30.91 0.07
CA LEU A 53 27.06 -30.24 -0.88
C LEU A 53 26.33 -29.78 -2.15
N VAL A 54 25.40 -30.59 -2.67
CA VAL A 54 24.64 -30.24 -3.88
C VAL A 54 23.70 -29.07 -3.62
N GLN A 55 23.06 -29.04 -2.45
CA GLN A 55 22.22 -27.92 -2.04
C GLN A 55 23.04 -26.63 -1.90
N GLU A 56 24.19 -26.70 -1.22
CA GLU A 56 25.08 -25.55 -1.06
C GLU A 56 25.54 -25.00 -2.42
N GLN A 57 25.94 -25.88 -3.35
CA GLN A 57 26.31 -25.49 -4.72
C GLN A 57 25.13 -24.90 -5.51
N TYR A 58 23.91 -25.40 -5.30
CA TYR A 58 22.71 -24.84 -5.91
C TYR A 58 22.46 -23.41 -5.39
N ASP A 59 22.51 -23.23 -4.07
CA ASP A 59 22.27 -21.93 -3.42
C ASP A 59 23.36 -20.92 -3.78
N HIS A 60 24.61 -21.34 -3.82
CA HIS A 60 25.73 -20.52 -4.28
C HIS A 60 25.52 -20.05 -5.73
N ARG A 61 25.15 -20.96 -6.64
CA ARG A 61 24.82 -20.59 -8.03
C ARG A 61 23.59 -19.69 -8.11
N ALA A 62 22.57 -19.94 -7.29
CA ALA A 62 21.36 -19.14 -7.24
C ALA A 62 21.66 -17.70 -6.81
N LYS A 63 22.55 -17.49 -5.84
CA LYS A 63 23.03 -16.17 -5.42
C LYS A 63 23.80 -15.43 -6.53
N GLN A 64 24.39 -16.16 -7.47
CA GLN A 64 25.10 -15.59 -8.62
C GLN A 64 24.21 -15.34 -9.84
N LYS A 65 22.93 -15.73 -9.79
CA LYS A 65 21.98 -15.45 -10.87
C LYS A 65 21.61 -13.96 -10.89
N GLY A 66 21.34 -13.45 -12.09
CA GLY A 66 20.84 -12.10 -12.31
C GLY A 66 21.92 -11.09 -12.68
N ARG A 67 21.49 -9.84 -12.87
CA ARG A 67 22.37 -8.74 -13.25
C ARG A 67 23.19 -8.31 -12.03
N ARG A 68 24.53 -8.32 -12.16
CA ARG A 68 25.42 -7.80 -11.13
C ARG A 68 25.08 -6.33 -10.85
N SER A 69 25.08 -5.95 -9.58
CA SER A 69 24.87 -4.56 -9.19
C SER A 69 25.96 -3.67 -9.79
N CYS A 70 25.59 -2.53 -10.36
CA CYS A 70 26.54 -1.49 -10.77
C CYS A 70 27.02 -0.61 -9.59
N LEU A 71 26.59 -0.93 -8.36
CA LEU A 71 27.01 -0.24 -7.14
C LEU A 71 28.47 -0.60 -6.82
N THR A 72 29.40 0.25 -7.24
CA THR A 72 30.80 0.16 -6.83
C THR A 72 30.99 0.80 -5.44
N PRO A 73 32.00 0.38 -4.65
CA PRO A 73 32.27 0.99 -3.35
C PRO A 73 32.51 2.50 -3.42
N LYS A 74 33.15 2.98 -4.49
CA LYS A 74 33.36 4.42 -4.75
C LYS A 74 32.03 5.15 -4.96
N LEU A 75 31.18 4.64 -5.86
CA LEU A 75 29.88 5.23 -6.15
C LEU A 75 28.96 5.24 -4.93
N LYS A 76 28.98 4.14 -4.15
CA LYS A 76 28.27 4.04 -2.88
C LYS A 76 28.65 5.18 -1.94
N LYS A 77 29.96 5.38 -1.72
CA LYS A 77 30.48 6.43 -0.83
C LYS A 77 30.14 7.84 -1.33
N GLU A 78 30.21 8.08 -2.63
CA GLU A 78 29.82 9.37 -3.23
C GLU A 78 28.34 9.68 -2.98
N ILE A 79 27.45 8.72 -3.23
CA ILE A 79 26.01 8.86 -3.01
C ILE A 79 25.72 9.06 -1.51
N GLU A 80 26.31 8.26 -0.63
CA GLU A 80 26.16 8.39 0.82
C GLU A 80 26.58 9.78 1.32
N ASN A 81 27.71 10.30 0.83
CA ASN A 81 28.16 11.65 1.18
C ASN A 81 27.15 12.71 0.72
N CYS A 82 26.68 12.66 -0.52
CA CYS A 82 25.67 13.61 -1.00
C CYS A 82 24.36 13.53 -0.20
N LEU A 83 23.91 12.33 0.15
CA LEU A 83 22.72 12.12 0.97
C LEU A 83 22.90 12.71 2.38
N ARG A 84 24.09 12.59 2.98
CA ARG A 84 24.44 13.22 4.27
C ARG A 84 24.40 14.75 4.22
N TYR A 85 24.70 15.35 3.07
CA TYR A 85 24.49 16.77 2.81
C TYR A 85 23.03 17.14 2.50
N SER A 86 22.08 16.22 2.75
CA SER A 86 20.64 16.40 2.51
C SER A 86 20.24 16.57 1.04
N TRP A 87 21.05 16.10 0.09
CA TRP A 87 20.67 16.11 -1.32
C TRP A 87 19.69 14.97 -1.60
N SER A 88 18.65 15.23 -2.38
CA SER A 88 17.76 14.18 -2.89
C SER A 88 18.44 13.37 -4.00
N PRO A 89 18.08 12.09 -4.20
CA PRO A 89 18.56 11.29 -5.34
C PRO A 89 18.44 12.01 -6.69
N GLU A 90 17.35 12.74 -6.91
CA GLU A 90 17.13 13.55 -8.12
C GLU A 90 18.16 14.68 -8.25
N GLN A 91 18.47 15.37 -7.15
CA GLN A 91 19.49 16.42 -7.13
C GLN A 91 20.90 15.87 -7.37
N ILE A 92 21.20 14.68 -6.83
CA ILE A 92 22.48 14.00 -7.06
C ILE A 92 22.64 13.71 -8.56
N CYS A 93 21.65 13.05 -9.17
CA CYS A 93 21.68 12.76 -10.60
C CYS A 93 21.75 14.03 -11.45
N GLY A 94 20.93 15.05 -11.13
CA GLY A 94 20.92 16.31 -11.84
C GLY A 94 22.25 17.06 -11.77
N ARG A 95 22.93 17.05 -10.61
CA ARG A 95 24.26 17.67 -10.48
C ARG A 95 25.30 16.96 -11.32
N TYR A 96 25.34 15.63 -11.29
CA TYR A 96 26.30 14.86 -12.07
C TYR A 96 26.07 15.01 -13.57
N GLN A 97 24.81 15.12 -14.00
CA GLN A 97 24.47 15.41 -15.39
C GLN A 97 25.00 16.79 -15.83
N LEU A 98 24.86 17.82 -14.99
CA LEU A 98 25.42 19.16 -15.27
C LEU A 98 26.95 19.16 -15.33
N GLU A 99 27.60 18.35 -14.49
CA GLU A 99 29.06 18.18 -14.49
C GLU A 99 29.56 17.20 -15.57
N GLN A 100 28.67 16.68 -16.42
CA GLN A 100 28.96 15.67 -17.46
C GLN A 100 29.66 14.41 -16.91
N LYS A 101 29.35 14.06 -15.65
CA LYS A 101 29.87 12.86 -14.99
C LYS A 101 28.89 11.70 -15.11
N PRO A 102 29.36 10.45 -15.30
CA PRO A 102 28.49 9.30 -15.34
C PRO A 102 27.82 9.08 -13.98
N MET A 103 26.51 8.89 -13.99
CA MET A 103 25.70 8.61 -12.80
C MET A 103 24.54 7.68 -13.14
N VAL A 104 24.12 6.88 -12.18
CA VAL A 104 22.93 6.03 -12.34
C VAL A 104 21.65 6.86 -12.33
N ALA A 105 20.55 6.31 -12.84
CA ALA A 105 19.25 6.94 -12.71
C ALA A 105 18.85 7.09 -11.23
N PHE A 106 18.16 8.18 -10.87
CA PHE A 106 17.72 8.45 -9.49
C PHE A 106 16.86 7.30 -8.93
N LYS A 107 16.08 6.63 -9.78
CA LYS A 107 15.29 5.45 -9.42
C LYS A 107 16.17 4.28 -8.95
N THR A 108 17.36 4.12 -9.52
CA THR A 108 18.33 3.11 -9.09
C THR A 108 18.85 3.42 -7.68
N ILE A 109 19.11 4.70 -7.38
CA ILE A 109 19.50 5.14 -6.03
C ILE A 109 18.39 4.84 -5.02
N TYR A 110 17.12 5.13 -5.35
CA TYR A 110 15.98 4.76 -4.50
C TYR A 110 15.88 3.25 -4.29
N ASN A 111 16.05 2.45 -5.34
CA ASN A 111 16.03 0.99 -5.20
C ASN A 111 17.11 0.51 -4.23
N TRP A 112 18.33 1.04 -4.31
CA TRP A 112 19.41 0.68 -3.39
C TRP A 112 19.14 1.07 -1.94
N LEU A 113 18.47 2.20 -1.71
CA LEU A 113 18.01 2.60 -0.38
C LEU A 113 16.95 1.62 0.14
N TYR A 114 15.95 1.27 -0.69
CA TYR A 114 14.88 0.35 -0.28
C TYR A 114 15.36 -1.09 -0.03
N THR A 115 16.35 -1.56 -0.78
CA THR A 115 16.94 -2.89 -0.55
C THR A 115 18.00 -2.90 0.56
N GLY A 116 18.30 -1.76 1.19
CA GLY A 116 19.32 -1.65 2.25
C GLY A 116 20.76 -1.80 1.77
N LEU A 117 21.03 -1.64 0.46
CA LEU A 117 22.40 -1.67 -0.06
C LEU A 117 23.17 -0.39 0.31
N ILE A 118 22.46 0.71 0.44
CA ILE A 118 22.94 1.99 0.98
C ILE A 118 22.21 2.19 2.29
N ASP A 119 22.97 2.25 3.38
CA ASP A 119 22.41 2.50 4.71
C ASP A 119 22.48 4.00 5.00
N LEU A 120 21.33 4.57 5.35
CA LEU A 120 21.19 6.00 5.58
C LEU A 120 20.15 6.25 6.66
N ASP A 121 20.56 6.96 7.70
CA ASP A 121 19.62 7.52 8.66
C ASP A 121 18.73 8.56 7.99
N LEU A 122 17.41 8.34 7.99
CA LEU A 122 16.42 9.24 7.40
C LEU A 122 16.47 10.66 7.99
N SER A 123 17.07 10.83 9.18
CA SER A 123 17.30 12.12 9.81
C SER A 123 18.16 13.07 8.97
N VAL A 124 19.03 12.55 8.11
CA VAL A 124 19.94 13.35 7.25
C VAL A 124 19.23 13.90 6.01
N LEU A 125 18.04 13.39 5.69
CA LEU A 125 17.26 13.90 4.56
C LEU A 125 16.73 15.31 4.89
N ARG A 126 16.64 16.16 3.87
CA ARG A 126 16.24 17.58 3.99
C ARG A 126 14.91 17.80 4.75
N ARG A 127 14.03 16.81 4.76
CA ARG A 127 12.74 16.87 5.48
C ARG A 127 12.60 15.85 6.62
N LYS A 128 13.67 15.12 6.95
CA LYS A 128 13.65 14.08 8.01
C LYS A 128 12.48 13.08 7.85
N GLY A 129 12.20 12.69 6.60
CA GLY A 129 11.06 11.82 6.25
C GLY A 129 9.67 12.46 6.30
N LYS A 130 9.54 13.77 6.54
CA LYS A 130 8.23 14.44 6.61
C LYS A 130 7.77 14.96 5.24
N THR A 131 6.58 14.55 4.83
CA THR A 131 5.90 15.10 3.65
C THR A 131 5.38 16.52 3.95
N ARG A 132 5.44 17.44 2.98
CA ARG A 132 4.74 18.73 3.10
C ARG A 132 3.25 18.44 3.05
N GLN A 133 2.59 18.45 4.19
CA GLN A 133 1.15 18.59 4.20
C GLN A 133 0.83 20.03 3.77
N PRO A 134 -0.07 20.24 2.80
CA PRO A 134 -0.52 21.59 2.48
C PRO A 134 -1.03 22.24 3.76
N LYS A 135 -0.53 23.46 4.04
CA LYS A 135 -0.98 24.22 5.21
C LYS A 135 -2.46 24.51 5.03
N GLU A 136 -3.29 23.97 5.92
CA GLU A 136 -4.74 24.16 5.88
C GLU A 136 -5.05 25.63 6.19
N THR A 137 -5.33 26.42 5.15
CA THR A 137 -5.50 27.88 5.19
C THR A 137 -6.95 28.31 5.37
N ARG A 138 -7.93 27.41 5.30
CA ARG A 138 -9.35 27.81 5.41
C ARG A 138 -9.86 27.54 6.83
N GLY A 139 -10.46 28.58 7.44
CA GLY A 139 -10.77 28.71 8.87
C GLY A 139 -11.55 27.56 9.52
N THR A 140 -11.52 27.52 10.86
CA THR A 140 -12.15 26.48 11.68
C THR A 140 -13.50 26.94 12.24
N PHE A 141 -14.56 26.17 12.02
CA PHE A 141 -15.86 26.41 12.67
C PHE A 141 -15.79 26.00 14.15
N ARG A 142 -15.73 27.00 15.04
CA ARG A 142 -15.62 26.80 16.51
C ARG A 142 -16.95 26.62 17.25
N ILE A 143 -18.08 26.91 16.61
CA ILE A 143 -19.40 26.91 17.25
C ILE A 143 -20.10 25.54 17.06
N GLY A 144 -20.69 25.02 18.14
CA GLY A 144 -21.53 23.80 18.15
C GLY A 144 -20.96 22.60 18.91
N THR A 145 -21.77 21.54 19.06
CA THR A 145 -21.41 20.27 19.72
C THR A 145 -20.50 19.41 18.83
N SER A 146 -19.35 18.96 19.36
CA SER A 146 -18.42 18.09 18.61
C SER A 146 -19.03 16.71 18.33
N ILE A 147 -18.70 16.11 17.19
CA ILE A 147 -19.09 14.73 16.86
C ILE A 147 -18.60 13.72 17.90
N ALA A 148 -17.52 14.04 18.61
CA ALA A 148 -16.99 13.23 19.71
C ALA A 148 -17.94 13.14 20.91
N LYS A 149 -18.84 14.13 21.09
CA LYS A 149 -19.83 14.16 22.19
C LYS A 149 -21.12 13.40 21.86
N ARG A 150 -21.19 12.69 20.73
CA ARG A 150 -22.37 11.91 20.34
C ARG A 150 -22.65 10.77 21.33
N PRO A 151 -23.92 10.44 21.63
CA PRO A 151 -24.26 9.28 22.45
C PRO A 151 -23.64 7.99 21.91
N LYS A 152 -23.27 7.07 22.82
CA LYS A 152 -22.56 5.82 22.48
C LYS A 152 -23.39 4.93 21.55
N GLU A 153 -24.70 4.87 21.75
CA GLU A 153 -25.66 4.12 20.91
C GLU A 153 -25.56 4.47 19.41
N VAL A 154 -25.39 5.76 19.07
CA VAL A 154 -25.28 6.22 17.67
C VAL A 154 -23.88 5.95 17.10
N ARG A 155 -22.86 5.98 17.97
CA ARG A 155 -21.49 5.63 17.58
C ARG A 155 -21.38 4.14 17.25
N ASN A 156 -21.99 3.30 18.08
CA ASN A 156 -22.05 1.84 17.92
C ASN A 156 -23.09 1.40 16.87
N ARG A 157 -23.93 2.32 16.38
CA ARG A 157 -24.96 2.09 15.36
C ARG A 157 -26.05 1.10 15.82
N GLU A 158 -26.38 1.13 17.10
CA GLU A 158 -27.32 0.18 17.71
C GLU A 158 -28.79 0.54 17.42
N THR A 159 -29.08 1.82 17.24
CA THR A 159 -30.43 2.37 17.08
C THR A 159 -30.68 2.89 15.66
N PHE A 160 -31.88 2.68 15.14
CA PHE A 160 -32.34 3.25 13.88
C PHE A 160 -32.79 4.70 14.07
N GLY A 161 -32.63 5.51 13.02
CA GLY A 161 -33.17 6.87 12.91
C GLY A 161 -32.13 7.97 13.12
N HIS A 162 -30.85 7.62 13.09
CA HIS A 162 -29.76 8.59 13.17
C HIS A 162 -29.15 8.78 11.79
N TRP A 163 -29.24 10.00 11.26
CA TRP A 163 -28.87 10.33 9.90
C TRP A 163 -27.59 11.16 9.86
N GLU A 164 -26.71 10.80 8.93
CA GLU A 164 -25.49 11.53 8.59
C GLU A 164 -25.70 12.25 7.26
N LEU A 165 -25.42 13.54 7.24
CA LEU A 165 -25.67 14.44 6.12
C LEU A 165 -24.33 14.80 5.50
N ASP A 166 -24.26 14.70 4.19
CA ASP A 166 -23.12 15.18 3.42
C ASP A 166 -23.58 15.87 2.12
N THR A 167 -22.74 16.75 1.56
CA THR A 167 -22.98 17.37 0.26
C THR A 167 -21.93 16.90 -0.73
N VAL A 168 -22.38 16.23 -1.78
CA VAL A 168 -21.53 15.85 -2.91
C VAL A 168 -21.58 16.95 -3.96
N VAL A 169 -20.41 17.41 -4.37
CA VAL A 169 -20.24 18.40 -5.43
C VAL A 169 -19.63 17.72 -6.64
N SER A 170 -20.34 17.77 -7.77
CA SER A 170 -19.80 17.36 -9.06
C SER A 170 -19.51 18.59 -9.92
N PHE A 171 -18.27 18.67 -10.41
CA PHE A 171 -17.78 19.76 -11.25
C PHE A 171 -17.43 19.24 -12.64
N ARG A 172 -18.11 19.73 -13.68
CA ARG A 172 -17.76 19.47 -15.08
C ARG A 172 -17.77 20.79 -15.85
N GLY A 173 -16.57 21.30 -16.16
CA GLY A 173 -16.41 22.56 -16.89
C GLY A 173 -16.97 23.75 -16.11
N LYS A 174 -17.92 24.49 -16.69
CA LYS A 174 -18.58 25.65 -16.02
C LYS A 174 -19.79 25.25 -15.18
N SER A 175 -20.26 24.00 -15.27
CA SER A 175 -21.44 23.52 -14.56
C SER A 175 -21.06 22.88 -13.23
N LYS A 176 -21.72 23.33 -12.15
CA LYS A 176 -21.65 22.73 -10.81
C LYS A 176 -22.99 22.10 -10.51
N SER A 177 -22.98 20.87 -10.03
CA SER A 177 -24.17 20.18 -9.53
C SER A 177 -23.91 19.72 -8.10
N TYR A 178 -24.96 19.81 -7.29
CA TYR A 178 -24.91 19.56 -5.87
C TYR A 178 -25.96 18.51 -5.49
N LEU A 179 -25.55 17.56 -4.67
CA LEU A 179 -26.45 16.56 -4.09
C LEU A 179 -26.33 16.62 -2.57
N ALA A 180 -27.46 16.78 -1.87
CA ALA A 180 -27.56 16.51 -0.45
C ALA A 180 -27.73 15.00 -0.27
N THR A 181 -26.86 14.38 0.51
CA THR A 181 -26.88 12.94 0.79
C THR A 181 -27.20 12.70 2.26
N PHE A 182 -28.00 11.66 2.50
CA PHE A 182 -28.51 11.29 3.81
C PHE A 182 -28.22 9.80 4.02
N LEU A 183 -27.47 9.50 5.06
CA LEU A 183 -27.04 8.15 5.41
C LEU A 183 -27.59 7.77 6.77
N GLU A 184 -28.47 6.79 6.83
CA GLU A 184 -28.93 6.21 8.09
C GLU A 184 -27.83 5.32 8.69
N ARG A 185 -27.47 5.57 9.95
CA ARG A 185 -26.24 5.05 10.55
C ARG A 185 -26.29 3.54 10.86
N LYS A 186 -27.45 2.97 11.17
CA LYS A 186 -27.60 1.54 11.51
C LYS A 186 -27.65 0.66 10.27
N THR A 187 -28.61 0.94 9.40
CA THR A 187 -28.92 0.19 8.18
C THR A 187 -28.00 0.54 7.01
N ARG A 188 -27.32 1.69 7.08
CA ARG A 188 -26.57 2.27 5.94
C ARG A 188 -27.46 2.57 4.74
N PHE A 189 -28.73 2.85 4.97
CA PHE A 189 -29.64 3.28 3.92
C PHE A 189 -29.25 4.69 3.44
N TYR A 190 -29.10 4.84 2.12
CA TYR A 190 -28.66 6.08 1.49
C TYR A 190 -29.80 6.71 0.69
N LEU A 191 -29.98 8.02 0.86
CA LEU A 191 -30.81 8.87 0.01
C LEU A 191 -30.03 10.06 -0.49
N ALA A 192 -30.36 10.54 -1.68
CA ALA A 192 -29.76 11.72 -2.26
C ALA A 192 -30.83 12.60 -2.91
N PHE A 193 -30.77 13.90 -2.62
CA PHE A 193 -31.62 14.91 -3.24
C PHE A 193 -30.76 15.90 -4.01
N LYS A 194 -31.19 16.24 -5.22
CA LYS A 194 -30.55 17.29 -6.00
C LYS A 194 -30.87 18.65 -5.39
N ILE A 195 -29.84 19.45 -5.13
CA ILE A 195 -29.97 20.79 -4.57
C ILE A 195 -29.34 21.83 -5.52
N ALA A 196 -29.78 23.08 -5.42
CA ALA A 196 -29.32 24.15 -6.30
C ALA A 196 -27.86 24.56 -5.99
N ASP A 197 -27.50 24.61 -4.72
CA ASP A 197 -26.18 25.01 -4.23
C ASP A 197 -25.85 24.37 -2.88
N SER A 198 -24.61 24.57 -2.39
CA SER A 198 -24.16 24.10 -1.07
C SER A 198 -24.49 25.09 0.05
N THR A 199 -25.60 25.83 -0.04
CA THR A 199 -26.01 26.78 1.01
C THR A 199 -26.90 26.12 2.07
N ALA A 200 -26.98 26.75 3.25
CA ALA A 200 -27.74 26.20 4.37
C ALA A 200 -29.22 26.05 4.01
N LYS A 201 -29.75 27.01 3.26
CA LYS A 201 -31.14 27.03 2.80
C LYS A 201 -31.45 25.83 1.90
N SER A 202 -30.56 25.52 0.96
CA SER A 202 -30.71 24.38 0.05
C SER A 202 -30.64 23.03 0.79
N MET A 203 -29.71 22.90 1.75
CA MET A 203 -29.64 21.70 2.59
C MET A 203 -30.88 21.54 3.47
N PHE A 204 -31.40 22.64 4.03
CA PHE A 204 -32.63 22.61 4.81
C PHE A 204 -33.84 22.15 3.98
N SER A 205 -33.96 22.61 2.74
CA SER A 205 -35.01 22.14 1.82
C SER A 205 -34.91 20.64 1.54
N ALA A 206 -33.70 20.08 1.46
CA ALA A 206 -33.50 18.64 1.31
C ALA A 206 -33.86 17.86 2.59
N ILE A 207 -33.57 18.42 3.78
CA ILE A 207 -34.00 17.85 5.06
C ILE A 207 -35.52 17.83 5.15
N GLU A 208 -36.21 18.90 4.75
CA GLU A 208 -37.68 18.93 4.73
C GLU A 208 -38.27 17.84 3.81
N GLN A 209 -37.65 17.60 2.65
CA GLN A 209 -38.05 16.51 1.76
C GLN A 209 -37.86 15.15 2.44
N LEU A 210 -36.73 14.93 3.11
CA LEU A 210 -36.51 13.70 3.88
C LEU A 210 -37.56 13.52 4.98
N CYS A 211 -37.87 14.59 5.73
CA CYS A 211 -38.87 14.56 6.79
C CYS A 211 -40.30 14.25 6.30
N LYS A 212 -40.61 14.55 5.03
CA LYS A 212 -41.89 14.18 4.41
C LYS A 212 -41.97 12.71 4.01
N LEU A 213 -40.83 12.06 3.74
CA LEU A 213 -40.78 10.67 3.29
C LEU A 213 -40.85 9.65 4.43
N PHE A 214 -40.49 10.05 5.65
CA PHE A 214 -40.39 9.14 6.79
C PHE A 214 -41.24 9.61 7.98
N PRO A 215 -41.76 8.67 8.78
CA PRO A 215 -42.46 9.01 10.01
C PRO A 215 -41.47 9.56 11.05
N LYS A 216 -41.98 10.29 12.05
CA LYS A 216 -41.12 11.02 13.01
C LYS A 216 -40.20 10.08 13.82
N GLU A 217 -40.65 8.87 14.08
CA GLU A 217 -39.93 7.84 14.82
C GLU A 217 -38.64 7.39 14.10
N ALA A 218 -38.59 7.57 12.77
CA ALA A 218 -37.44 7.27 11.93
C ALA A 218 -36.43 8.42 11.86
N LEU A 219 -36.69 9.57 12.50
CA LEU A 219 -35.91 10.81 12.36
C LEU A 219 -35.48 11.35 13.74
N LYS A 220 -34.55 10.65 14.39
CA LYS A 220 -34.09 10.98 15.75
C LYS A 220 -33.04 12.07 15.78
N THR A 221 -31.96 11.92 15.02
CA THR A 221 -30.87 12.91 15.02
C THR A 221 -30.27 13.09 13.64
N PHE A 222 -29.92 14.32 13.32
CA PHE A 222 -29.21 14.69 12.10
C PHE A 222 -27.81 15.16 12.44
N THR A 223 -26.81 14.65 11.73
CA THR A 223 -25.41 14.99 11.98
C THR A 223 -24.68 15.28 10.69
N SER A 224 -24.05 16.44 10.62
CA SER A 224 -23.17 16.85 9.51
C SER A 224 -21.74 16.82 10.00
N ASP A 225 -20.80 16.49 9.13
CA ASP A 225 -19.41 16.83 9.39
C ASP A 225 -19.26 18.37 9.38
N ARG A 226 -18.19 18.87 10.00
CA ARG A 226 -17.81 20.29 9.90
C ARG A 226 -16.84 20.51 8.75
N GLY A 227 -16.88 19.62 7.75
CA GLY A 227 -16.14 19.75 6.53
C GLY A 227 -16.62 20.96 5.74
N LYS A 228 -15.77 21.49 4.87
CA LYS A 228 -16.08 22.72 4.12
C LYS A 228 -17.10 22.50 2.98
N SER A 229 -17.51 21.24 2.75
CA SER A 229 -18.57 20.87 1.82
C SER A 229 -19.97 21.28 2.31
N LEU A 230 -20.11 21.57 3.62
CA LEU A 230 -21.40 21.80 4.25
C LEU A 230 -21.45 23.16 4.96
N PRO A 231 -22.56 23.91 4.79
CA PRO A 231 -22.90 25.01 5.68
C PRO A 231 -23.31 24.40 7.02
N ALA A 232 -22.70 24.86 8.11
CA ALA A 232 -22.92 24.31 9.45
C ALA A 232 -24.39 24.43 9.89
N ILE A 233 -25.17 23.37 9.68
CA ILE A 233 -26.52 23.21 10.22
C ILE A 233 -26.40 22.20 11.36
N LEU A 234 -26.40 22.71 12.59
CA LEU A 234 -26.57 21.89 13.79
C LEU A 234 -27.99 22.10 14.31
N TRP A 235 -28.83 21.07 14.18
CA TRP A 235 -30.03 20.93 15.00
C TRP A 235 -29.90 19.65 15.83
N TRP A 236 -29.67 19.83 17.13
CA TRP A 236 -30.14 18.87 18.11
C TRP A 236 -31.52 19.35 18.52
N ARG A 237 -32.57 18.79 17.92
CA ARG A 237 -33.90 18.82 18.52
C ARG A 237 -34.34 17.39 18.68
N THR A 238 -34.44 16.99 19.96
CA THR A 238 -35.34 15.93 20.43
C THR A 238 -36.77 16.25 20.03
#